data_AF-A0A9W7IJY5-F1
#
_entry.id   AF-A0A9W7IJY5-F1
#
_cell.length_a   1.000
_cell.length_b   1.000
_cell.length_c   1.000
_cell.angle_alpha   90.00
_cell.angle_beta   90.00
_cell.angle_gamma   90.00
#
_symmetry.space_group_name_H-M   'P 1'
#
loop_
_entity.id
_entity.type
_entity.pdbx_description
1 polymer ?
#
loop_
_entity_poly.entity_id
_entity_poly.type
_entity_poly.pdbx_seq_one_letter_code
_entity_poly.pdbx_strand_id
1 'polypeptide(L)'
;MFSERYHLFIDVLWELKDFISSDDSDGFVRHFKSERGIYRASYRTKQMFLTSLFIDFDSYDAFKCATALLAGETSLDIDINDLDPDRSGLGSNPLFFTFTSPVLLDLYIRSGARTDIRIKGMLPLNFALLNMSWLYEKFDWSSKRSICLMILLLFLYLELLDSIRLLFEHTKEVDKEVHHYVVGGKLFETTALLIVGREKITSPSFFKDFTSSGSMSLHQLVLLELGNKLETMNSMLDMIEVVQSVGPEIDQYRQDIPELSKEELATKVACLFIKKGFVECEDLKMFEVMLLRLYKSVSVETLPTHHQCFLKLLGSKLHGENEGSELESKDVADAVV
;
A
#
# COMPACT_ATOMS: atom_id res chain seq x y z
N MET A 1 6.22 -6.78 -40.89
CA MET A 1 6.15 -5.36 -40.51
C MET A 1 5.66 -5.10 -39.08
N PHE A 2 4.57 -5.73 -38.58
CA PHE A 2 4.19 -5.59 -37.15
C PHE A 2 5.15 -6.32 -36.19
N SER A 3 5.68 -7.48 -36.59
CA SER A 3 6.62 -8.28 -35.78
C SER A 3 8.00 -7.63 -35.64
N GLU A 4 8.60 -7.08 -36.70
CA GLU A 4 9.93 -6.45 -36.63
C GLU A 4 9.96 -5.21 -35.73
N ARG A 5 8.92 -4.37 -35.74
CA ARG A 5 8.83 -3.21 -34.85
C ARG A 5 8.60 -3.60 -33.39
N TYR A 6 8.00 -4.76 -33.15
CA TYR A 6 7.79 -5.29 -31.81
C TYR A 6 9.08 -5.85 -31.21
N HIS A 7 9.93 -6.50 -32.02
CA HIS A 7 11.25 -6.95 -31.56
C HIS A 7 12.16 -5.77 -31.21
N LEU A 8 12.23 -4.76 -32.08
CA LEU A 8 13.01 -3.54 -31.82
C LEU A 8 12.56 -2.81 -30.55
N PHE A 9 11.26 -2.85 -30.24
CA PHE A 9 10.70 -2.30 -29.01
C PHE A 9 11.17 -3.03 -27.75
N ILE A 10 11.17 -4.37 -27.80
CA ILE A 10 11.62 -5.20 -26.68
C ILE A 10 13.11 -4.98 -26.44
N ASP A 11 13.91 -4.90 -27.50
CA ASP A 11 15.36 -4.69 -27.40
C ASP A 11 15.70 -3.36 -26.71
N VAL A 12 15.02 -2.26 -27.08
CA VAL A 12 15.22 -0.95 -26.42
C VAL A 12 14.82 -0.98 -24.95
N LEU A 13 13.70 -1.62 -24.60
CA LEU A 13 13.29 -1.75 -23.19
C LEU A 13 14.32 -2.56 -22.39
N TRP A 14 14.87 -3.63 -22.97
CA TRP A 14 15.93 -4.39 -22.33
C TRP A 14 17.20 -3.57 -22.11
N GLU A 15 17.61 -2.76 -23.07
CA GLU A 15 18.77 -1.89 -22.95
C GLU A 15 18.57 -0.76 -21.92
N LEU A 16 17.35 -0.19 -21.86
CA LEU A 16 17.00 0.81 -20.85
C LEU A 16 17.00 0.25 -19.43
N LYS A 17 16.74 -1.05 -19.27
CA LYS A 17 16.59 -1.71 -17.97
C LYS A 17 17.84 -1.59 -17.09
N ASP A 18 19.04 -1.61 -17.69
CA ASP A 18 20.29 -1.46 -16.93
C ASP A 18 20.40 -0.06 -16.31
N PHE A 19 20.02 0.99 -17.05
CA PHE A 19 19.99 2.36 -16.53
C PHE A 19 18.88 2.56 -15.50
N ILE A 20 17.71 1.96 -15.73
CA ILE A 20 16.57 2.04 -14.80
C ILE A 20 16.90 1.34 -13.49
N SER A 21 17.41 0.11 -13.55
CA SER A 21 17.73 -0.68 -12.35
C SER A 21 18.87 -0.10 -11.51
N SER A 22 19.72 0.73 -12.10
CA SER A 22 20.78 1.48 -11.41
C SER A 22 20.40 2.93 -11.08
N ASP A 23 19.19 3.36 -11.47
CA ASP A 23 18.71 4.75 -11.41
C ASP A 23 19.71 5.77 -12.02
N ASP A 24 20.40 5.38 -13.10
CA ASP A 24 21.33 6.21 -13.87
C ASP A 24 20.55 7.09 -14.88
N SER A 25 20.08 8.25 -14.41
CA SER A 25 19.33 9.20 -15.24
C SER A 25 20.14 9.73 -16.43
N ASP A 26 21.44 9.92 -16.29
CA ASP A 26 22.28 10.46 -17.37
C ASP A 26 22.45 9.44 -18.50
N GLY A 27 22.73 8.19 -18.14
CA GLY A 27 22.77 7.06 -19.06
C GLY A 27 21.42 6.86 -19.76
N PHE A 28 20.34 6.85 -18.96
CA PHE A 28 18.97 6.76 -19.45
C PHE A 28 18.65 7.84 -20.48
N VAL A 29 18.85 9.13 -20.17
CA VAL A 29 18.55 10.25 -21.07
C VAL A 29 19.40 10.19 -22.34
N ARG A 30 20.70 9.85 -22.21
CA ARG A 30 21.62 9.76 -23.36
C ARG A 30 21.19 8.66 -24.32
N HIS A 31 20.87 7.48 -23.79
CA HIS A 31 20.40 6.34 -24.57
C HIS A 31 19.05 6.64 -25.23
N PHE A 32 18.12 7.25 -24.49
CA PHE A 32 16.83 7.65 -25.03
C PHE A 32 16.97 8.60 -26.24
N LYS A 33 17.91 9.55 -26.16
CA LYS A 33 18.20 10.50 -27.24
C LYS A 33 18.91 9.88 -28.44
N SER A 34 19.72 8.83 -28.27
CA SER A 34 20.36 8.15 -29.42
C SER A 34 19.35 7.36 -30.24
N GLU A 35 18.33 6.79 -29.59
CA GLU A 35 17.31 5.94 -30.23
C GLU A 35 16.11 6.69 -30.82
N ARG A 36 16.24 8.00 -31.10
CA ARG A 36 15.16 8.91 -31.55
C ARG A 36 14.31 8.40 -32.74
N GLY A 37 14.84 7.51 -33.57
CA GLY A 37 14.14 6.93 -34.71
C GLY A 37 13.03 5.93 -34.32
N ILE A 38 13.14 5.28 -33.17
CA ILE A 38 12.25 4.19 -32.73
C ILE A 38 10.92 4.75 -32.20
N TYR A 39 10.95 5.96 -31.65
CA TYR A 39 9.80 6.59 -30.98
C TYR A 39 8.81 7.30 -31.91
N ARG A 40 9.00 7.23 -33.24
CA ARG A 40 7.97 7.57 -34.25
C ARG A 40 6.99 6.40 -34.49
N ALA A 41 6.78 5.58 -33.47
CA ALA A 41 5.88 4.45 -33.53
C ALA A 41 4.41 4.91 -33.52
N SER A 42 3.48 3.97 -33.73
CA SER A 42 2.06 4.27 -33.58
C SER A 42 1.76 4.76 -32.15
N TYR A 43 0.71 5.58 -31.98
CA TYR A 43 0.26 6.04 -30.66
C TYR A 43 0.16 4.89 -29.65
N ARG A 44 -0.45 3.77 -30.05
CA ARG A 44 -0.56 2.56 -29.22
C ARG A 44 0.78 2.00 -28.77
N THR A 45 1.78 1.99 -29.65
CA THR A 45 3.13 1.50 -29.30
C THR A 45 3.82 2.43 -28.29
N LYS A 46 3.64 3.75 -28.44
CA LYS A 46 4.12 4.73 -27.47
C LYS A 46 3.49 4.52 -26.09
N GLN A 47 2.19 4.23 -26.04
CA GLN A 47 1.48 3.98 -24.78
C GLN A 47 1.98 2.73 -24.05
N MET A 48 2.13 1.62 -24.77
CA MET A 48 2.69 0.38 -24.21
C MET A 48 4.11 0.60 -23.69
N PHE A 49 4.93 1.35 -24.44
CA PHE A 49 6.30 1.68 -24.05
C PHE A 49 6.35 2.45 -22.73
N LEU A 50 5.59 3.53 -22.63
CA LEU A 50 5.54 4.36 -21.43
C LEU A 50 5.02 3.57 -20.23
N THR A 51 4.02 2.71 -20.44
CA THR A 51 3.51 1.83 -19.39
C THR A 51 4.60 0.90 -18.86
N SER A 52 5.36 0.26 -19.77
CA SER A 52 6.49 -0.58 -19.38
C SER A 52 7.54 0.20 -18.58
N LEU A 53 7.88 1.42 -19.01
CA LEU A 53 8.81 2.28 -18.27
C LEU A 53 8.32 2.60 -16.87
N PHE A 54 7.05 3.01 -16.69
CA PHE A 54 6.52 3.33 -15.38
C PHE A 54 6.47 2.11 -14.44
N ILE A 55 6.19 0.92 -14.98
CA ILE A 55 6.26 -0.35 -14.23
C ILE A 55 7.71 -0.64 -13.81
N ASP A 56 8.66 -0.47 -14.72
CA ASP A 56 10.08 -0.68 -14.41
C ASP A 56 10.58 0.36 -13.39
N PHE A 57 10.13 1.62 -13.48
CA PHE A 57 10.46 2.64 -12.49
C PHE A 57 9.98 2.25 -11.10
N ASP A 58 8.73 1.81 -10.93
CA ASP A 58 8.21 1.34 -9.63
C ASP A 58 8.99 0.10 -9.14
N SER A 59 9.25 -0.86 -10.04
CA SER A 59 9.92 -2.12 -9.71
C SER A 59 11.37 -1.94 -9.23
N TYR A 60 12.05 -0.91 -9.73
CA TYR A 60 13.45 -0.60 -9.41
C TYR A 60 13.62 0.64 -8.54
N ASP A 61 12.52 1.26 -8.10
CA ASP A 61 12.52 2.56 -7.41
C ASP A 61 13.36 3.64 -8.13
N ALA A 62 13.26 3.67 -9.47
CA ALA A 62 14.12 4.47 -10.35
C ALA A 62 13.65 5.94 -10.41
N PHE A 63 13.75 6.62 -9.28
CA PHE A 63 13.26 7.97 -9.07
C PHE A 63 13.91 9.01 -10.00
N LYS A 64 15.23 8.97 -10.19
CA LYS A 64 15.93 9.95 -11.03
C LYS A 64 15.59 9.75 -12.50
N CYS A 65 15.51 8.50 -12.96
CA CYS A 65 15.09 8.17 -14.32
C CYS A 65 13.65 8.67 -14.60
N ALA A 66 12.71 8.39 -13.68
CA ALA A 66 11.33 8.87 -13.78
C ALA A 66 11.27 10.42 -13.79
N THR A 67 12.05 11.07 -12.94
CA THR A 67 12.14 12.53 -12.87
C THR A 67 12.64 13.13 -14.19
N ALA A 68 13.74 12.60 -14.75
CA ALA A 68 14.30 13.07 -16.01
C ALA A 68 13.32 12.86 -17.18
N LEU A 69 12.55 11.77 -17.17
CA LEU A 69 11.51 11.52 -18.15
C LEU A 69 10.41 12.60 -18.10
N LEU A 70 9.87 12.89 -16.91
CA LEU A 70 8.78 13.84 -16.70
C LEU A 70 9.21 15.30 -16.88
N ALA A 71 10.48 15.61 -16.60
CA ALA A 71 11.08 16.92 -16.87
C ALA A 71 11.29 17.18 -18.38
N GLY A 72 11.00 16.20 -19.25
CA GLY A 72 11.16 16.30 -20.70
C GLY A 72 12.63 16.20 -21.16
N GLU A 73 13.54 15.78 -20.29
CA GLU A 73 14.97 15.72 -20.62
C GLU A 73 15.27 14.73 -21.73
N THR A 74 14.45 13.68 -21.87
CA THR A 74 14.53 12.70 -22.96
C THR A 74 14.07 13.25 -24.31
N SER A 75 13.58 14.50 -24.35
CA SER A 75 12.90 15.12 -25.51
C SER A 75 11.59 14.42 -25.90
N LEU A 76 11.08 13.54 -25.04
CA LEU A 76 9.76 12.94 -25.21
C LEU A 76 8.73 13.82 -24.53
N ASP A 77 7.78 14.31 -25.31
CA ASP A 77 6.61 15.00 -24.76
C ASP A 77 5.64 13.95 -24.21
N ILE A 78 5.40 14.01 -22.91
CA ILE A 78 4.56 13.07 -22.16
C ILE A 78 3.48 13.87 -21.46
N ASP A 79 2.23 13.59 -21.85
CA ASP A 79 1.10 13.88 -20.99
C ASP A 79 0.82 12.64 -20.13
N ILE A 80 1.07 12.77 -18.83
CA ILE A 80 0.90 11.71 -17.83
C ILE A 80 -0.56 11.24 -17.70
N ASN A 81 -1.52 12.06 -18.17
CA ASN A 81 -2.95 11.77 -18.13
C ASN A 81 -3.51 11.30 -19.48
N ASP A 82 -2.78 11.47 -20.59
CA ASP A 82 -3.17 10.97 -21.93
C ASP A 82 -2.70 9.54 -22.16
N LEU A 83 -2.38 8.82 -21.08
CA LEU A 83 -2.11 7.39 -21.16
C LEU A 83 -3.47 6.68 -21.31
N ASP A 84 -3.82 6.30 -22.54
CA ASP A 84 -5.06 5.60 -22.90
C ASP A 84 -5.03 4.12 -22.45
N PRO A 85 -5.88 3.71 -21.49
CA PRO A 85 -6.01 2.33 -21.10
C PRO A 85 -6.52 1.49 -22.28
N ASP A 86 -5.71 0.58 -22.80
CA ASP A 86 -6.22 -0.39 -23.76
C ASP A 86 -7.24 -1.34 -23.10
N ARG A 87 -7.87 -2.24 -23.87
CA ARG A 87 -8.85 -3.20 -23.31
C ARG A 87 -8.30 -4.08 -22.19
N SER A 88 -6.98 -4.28 -22.14
CA SER A 88 -6.29 -5.02 -21.06
C SER A 88 -5.99 -4.14 -19.84
N GLY A 89 -6.06 -2.81 -19.98
CA GLY A 89 -5.67 -1.83 -18.99
C GLY A 89 -4.21 -1.40 -19.11
N LEU A 90 -3.47 -1.91 -20.11
CA LEU A 90 -2.11 -1.48 -20.42
C LEU A 90 -2.18 -0.16 -21.20
N GLY A 91 -1.36 0.82 -20.84
CA GLY A 91 -1.47 2.18 -21.37
C GLY A 91 -2.04 3.19 -20.37
N SER A 92 -2.11 2.88 -19.09
CA SER A 92 -2.85 3.70 -18.12
C SER A 92 -1.99 4.71 -17.38
N ASN A 93 -2.65 5.72 -16.78
CA ASN A 93 -2.07 6.63 -15.79
C ASN A 93 -1.14 5.87 -14.80
N PRO A 94 0.12 6.34 -14.57
CA PRO A 94 1.11 5.59 -13.79
C PRO A 94 0.68 5.30 -12.36
N LEU A 95 -0.23 6.10 -11.79
CA LEU A 95 -0.77 5.86 -10.44
C LEU A 95 -1.45 4.48 -10.28
N PHE A 96 -1.83 3.81 -11.38
CA PHE A 96 -2.41 2.46 -11.33
C PHE A 96 -1.37 1.34 -11.18
N PHE A 97 -0.11 1.59 -11.49
CA PHE A 97 0.95 0.57 -11.41
C PHE A 97 2.02 0.93 -10.39
N THR A 98 2.00 2.15 -9.88
CA THR A 98 2.89 2.61 -8.83
C THR A 98 2.17 2.53 -7.51
N PHE A 99 2.51 1.54 -6.71
CA PHE A 99 1.96 1.38 -5.36
C PHE A 99 2.99 0.83 -4.37
N THR A 100 4.20 0.49 -4.85
CA THR A 100 5.28 0.01 -3.99
C THR A 100 6.30 1.10 -3.67
N SER A 101 6.38 2.16 -4.49
CA SER A 101 7.19 3.35 -4.21
C SER A 101 6.30 4.59 -3.93
N PRO A 102 6.10 4.98 -2.66
CA PRO A 102 5.37 6.20 -2.33
C PRO A 102 6.08 7.46 -2.85
N VAL A 103 7.40 7.41 -3.02
CA VAL A 103 8.21 8.54 -3.52
C VAL A 103 7.94 8.78 -5.00
N LEU A 104 7.90 7.72 -5.82
CA LEU A 104 7.50 7.82 -7.23
C LEU A 104 6.04 8.24 -7.38
N LEU A 105 5.16 7.71 -6.53
CA LEU A 105 3.76 8.07 -6.55
C LEU A 105 3.54 9.57 -6.29
N ASP A 106 4.22 10.11 -5.27
CA ASP A 106 4.22 11.54 -4.96
C ASP A 106 4.79 12.38 -6.12
N LEU A 107 5.88 11.91 -6.76
CA LEU A 107 6.42 12.56 -7.97
C LEU A 107 5.35 12.65 -9.08
N TYR A 108 4.62 11.57 -9.34
CA TYR A 108 3.58 11.57 -10.38
C TYR A 108 2.43 12.51 -10.05
N ILE A 109 1.94 12.49 -8.80
CA ILE A 109 0.90 13.42 -8.33
C ILE A 109 1.35 14.87 -8.48
N ARG A 110 2.58 15.21 -8.03
CA ARG A 110 3.16 16.56 -8.17
C ARG A 110 3.39 16.97 -9.63
N SER A 111 3.60 15.99 -10.51
CA SER A 111 3.72 16.19 -11.95
C SER A 111 2.35 16.29 -12.65
N GLY A 112 1.25 16.32 -11.90
CA GLY A 112 -0.11 16.53 -12.42
C GLY A 112 -0.86 15.25 -12.78
N ALA A 113 -0.39 14.07 -12.36
CA ALA A 113 -1.16 12.83 -12.51
C ALA A 113 -2.49 12.92 -11.75
N ARG A 114 -3.57 12.61 -12.45
CA ARG A 114 -4.92 12.70 -11.91
C ARG A 114 -5.31 11.45 -11.12
N THR A 115 -5.72 11.63 -9.88
CA THR A 115 -6.22 10.56 -9.00
C THR A 115 -7.67 10.16 -9.28
N ASP A 116 -8.39 10.91 -10.12
CA ASP A 116 -9.81 10.72 -10.45
C ASP A 116 -10.05 10.00 -11.79
N ILE A 117 -8.98 9.59 -12.49
CA ILE A 117 -9.09 8.77 -13.70
C ILE A 117 -9.53 7.37 -13.31
N ARG A 118 -10.57 6.84 -13.96
CA ARG A 118 -11.09 5.50 -13.70
C ARG A 118 -10.75 4.52 -14.81
N ILE A 119 -10.33 3.32 -14.44
CA ILE A 119 -10.13 2.19 -15.35
C ILE A 119 -11.04 1.07 -14.91
N LYS A 120 -11.92 0.62 -15.80
CA LYS A 120 -12.95 -0.39 -15.49
C LYS A 120 -13.77 -0.02 -14.23
N GLY A 121 -13.99 1.29 -14.02
CA GLY A 121 -14.71 1.83 -12.87
C GLY A 121 -13.88 2.04 -11.59
N MET A 122 -12.60 1.64 -11.56
CA MET A 122 -11.73 1.77 -10.39
C MET A 122 -10.82 2.99 -10.48
N LEU A 123 -10.64 3.72 -9.38
CA LEU A 123 -9.61 4.73 -9.20
C LEU A 123 -8.24 4.08 -8.89
N PRO A 124 -7.13 4.83 -9.00
CA PRO A 124 -5.83 4.36 -8.53
C PRO A 124 -5.86 3.87 -7.08
N LEU A 125 -6.58 4.57 -6.19
CA LEU A 125 -6.78 4.15 -4.80
C LEU A 125 -7.39 2.75 -4.70
N ASN A 126 -8.44 2.46 -5.48
CA ASN A 126 -9.08 1.15 -5.48
C ASN A 126 -8.12 0.06 -5.98
N PHE A 127 -7.29 0.40 -6.96
CA PHE A 127 -6.33 -0.54 -7.53
C PHE A 127 -5.22 -0.88 -6.54
N ALA A 128 -4.69 0.11 -5.81
CA ALA A 128 -3.73 -0.13 -4.74
C ALA A 128 -4.31 -1.03 -3.63
N LEU A 129 -5.54 -0.75 -3.20
CA LEU A 129 -6.25 -1.58 -2.21
C LEU A 129 -6.51 -3.01 -2.70
N LEU A 130 -6.91 -3.17 -3.96
CA LEU A 130 -7.17 -4.48 -4.57
C LEU A 130 -5.90 -5.33 -4.65
N ASN A 131 -4.78 -4.76 -5.12
CA ASN A 131 -3.52 -5.49 -5.21
C ASN A 131 -3.05 -5.95 -3.82
N MET A 132 -3.27 -5.12 -2.80
CA MET A 132 -2.97 -5.49 -1.42
C MET A 132 -3.87 -6.64 -0.95
N SER A 133 -5.19 -6.55 -1.15
CA SER A 133 -6.14 -7.56 -0.64
C SER A 133 -6.02 -8.91 -1.33
N TRP A 134 -5.62 -8.96 -2.60
CA TRP A 134 -5.38 -10.20 -3.35
C TRP A 134 -4.35 -11.13 -2.70
N LEU A 135 -3.34 -10.58 -2.03
CA LEU A 135 -2.35 -11.38 -1.31
C LEU A 135 -2.96 -12.14 -0.12
N TYR A 136 -4.11 -11.69 0.37
CA TYR A 136 -4.68 -12.08 1.65
C TYR A 136 -6.12 -12.61 1.58
N GLU A 137 -6.68 -12.74 0.37
CA GLU A 137 -8.07 -13.16 0.14
C GLU A 137 -8.39 -14.54 0.73
N LYS A 138 -7.37 -15.38 0.94
CA LYS A 138 -7.53 -16.75 1.46
C LYS A 138 -7.64 -16.85 2.99
N PHE A 139 -7.47 -15.75 3.70
CA PHE A 139 -7.50 -15.74 5.15
C PHE A 139 -8.85 -15.29 5.67
N ASP A 140 -9.28 -15.94 6.75
CA ASP A 140 -10.48 -15.54 7.47
C ASP A 140 -10.12 -14.43 8.47
N TRP A 141 -10.52 -13.21 8.13
CA TRP A 141 -10.30 -12.01 8.91
C TRP A 141 -11.45 -11.71 9.90
N SER A 142 -12.40 -12.63 10.08
CA SER A 142 -13.62 -12.39 10.87
C SER A 142 -13.40 -12.21 12.37
N SER A 143 -12.31 -12.75 12.92
CA SER A 143 -12.03 -12.71 14.36
C SER A 143 -11.20 -11.48 14.74
N LYS A 144 -11.42 -10.95 15.94
CA LYS A 144 -10.61 -9.85 16.51
C LYS A 144 -9.10 -10.13 16.49
N ARG A 145 -8.72 -11.39 16.75
CA ARG A 145 -7.35 -11.86 16.64
C ARG A 145 -6.83 -11.73 15.21
N SER A 146 -7.55 -12.26 14.22
CA SER A 146 -7.11 -12.18 12.83
C SER A 146 -7.09 -10.74 12.31
N ILE A 147 -7.97 -9.86 12.81
CA ILE A 147 -7.88 -8.41 12.56
C ILE A 147 -6.56 -7.81 13.06
N CYS A 148 -6.12 -8.14 14.27
CA CYS A 148 -4.83 -7.66 14.77
C CYS A 148 -3.67 -8.14 13.90
N LEU A 149 -3.69 -9.41 13.47
CA LEU A 149 -2.69 -9.95 12.55
C LEU A 149 -2.73 -9.25 11.18
N MET A 150 -3.92 -8.94 10.65
CA MET A 150 -4.06 -8.16 9.43
C MET A 150 -3.41 -6.78 9.58
N ILE A 151 -3.64 -6.08 10.70
CA ILE A 151 -3.01 -4.79 10.96
C ILE A 151 -1.49 -4.92 11.01
N LEU A 152 -0.94 -5.97 11.66
CA LEU A 152 0.51 -6.23 11.65
C LEU A 152 1.05 -6.46 10.24
N LEU A 153 0.33 -7.20 9.39
CA LEU A 153 0.71 -7.35 7.98
C LEU A 153 0.76 -6.00 7.30
N LEU A 154 -0.28 -5.16 7.45
CA LEU A 154 -0.31 -3.83 6.83
C LEU A 154 0.94 -3.00 7.21
N PHE A 155 1.39 -3.05 8.47
CA PHE A 155 2.61 -2.36 8.90
C PHE A 155 3.92 -2.95 8.36
N LEU A 156 3.97 -4.23 8.01
CA LEU A 156 5.12 -4.82 7.31
C LEU A 156 5.22 -4.40 5.84
N TYR A 157 4.17 -3.78 5.29
CA TYR A 157 4.14 -3.16 3.96
C TYR A 157 3.89 -1.66 4.09
N LEU A 158 4.69 -1.00 4.93
CA LEU A 158 4.54 0.43 5.23
C LEU A 158 4.59 1.32 3.98
N GLU A 159 5.43 0.97 2.99
CA GLU A 159 5.57 1.71 1.74
C GLU A 159 4.26 1.70 0.93
N LEU A 160 3.52 0.58 0.97
CA LEU A 160 2.21 0.44 0.35
C LEU A 160 1.14 1.21 1.14
N LEU A 161 1.17 1.18 2.48
CA LEU A 161 0.29 2.03 3.29
C LEU A 161 0.53 3.51 3.01
N ASP A 162 1.77 3.94 2.84
CA ASP A 162 2.11 5.32 2.50
C ASP A 162 1.64 5.70 1.10
N SER A 163 1.70 4.78 0.15
CA SER A 163 1.12 4.94 -1.18
C SER A 163 -0.41 5.08 -1.12
N ILE A 164 -1.08 4.25 -0.33
CA ILE A 164 -2.54 4.34 -0.11
C ILE A 164 -2.89 5.67 0.57
N ARG A 165 -2.10 6.13 1.55
CA ARG A 165 -2.27 7.43 2.21
C ARG A 165 -2.20 8.58 1.20
N LEU A 166 -1.17 8.60 0.35
CA LEU A 166 -1.01 9.64 -0.69
C LEU A 166 -2.20 9.67 -1.63
N LEU A 167 -2.67 8.50 -2.10
CA LEU A 167 -3.87 8.40 -2.94
C LEU A 167 -5.13 8.85 -2.19
N PHE A 168 -5.30 8.46 -0.94
CA PHE A 168 -6.42 8.84 -0.10
C PHE A 168 -6.51 10.36 0.09
N GLU A 169 -5.38 11.02 0.32
CA GLU A 169 -5.30 12.47 0.53
C GLU A 169 -5.61 13.26 -0.76
N HIS A 170 -5.16 12.76 -1.90
CA HIS A 170 -5.29 13.44 -3.19
C HIS A 170 -6.55 13.03 -3.99
N THR A 171 -7.33 12.06 -3.52
CA THR A 171 -8.58 11.63 -4.17
C THR A 171 -9.76 12.42 -3.64
N LYS A 172 -10.43 13.18 -4.53
CA LYS A 172 -11.56 14.05 -4.14
C LYS A 172 -12.80 13.29 -3.65
N GLU A 173 -13.09 12.15 -4.27
CA GLU A 173 -14.29 11.34 -3.99
C GLU A 173 -14.00 10.13 -3.09
N VAL A 174 -12.99 10.26 -2.23
CA VAL A 174 -12.55 9.18 -1.33
C VAL A 174 -13.62 8.74 -0.33
N ASP A 175 -14.53 9.64 0.03
CA ASP A 175 -15.70 9.35 0.88
C ASP A 175 -16.62 8.28 0.26
N LYS A 176 -16.87 8.35 -1.05
CA LYS A 176 -17.67 7.36 -1.77
C LYS A 176 -17.00 6.00 -1.83
N GLU A 177 -15.68 5.98 -2.02
CA GLU A 177 -14.91 4.75 -2.06
C GLU A 177 -14.84 4.08 -0.69
N VAL A 178 -14.58 4.85 0.38
CA VAL A 178 -14.63 4.34 1.76
C VAL A 178 -16.01 3.78 2.07
N HIS A 179 -17.08 4.53 1.76
CA HIS A 179 -18.46 4.06 1.94
C HIS A 179 -18.71 2.74 1.17
N HIS A 180 -18.25 2.64 -0.07
CA HIS A 180 -18.36 1.42 -0.87
C HIS A 180 -17.72 0.21 -0.20
N TYR A 181 -16.50 0.35 0.35
CA TYR A 181 -15.83 -0.75 1.05
C TYR A 181 -16.52 -1.13 2.37
N VAL A 182 -16.99 -0.14 3.14
CA VAL A 182 -17.72 -0.38 4.39
C VAL A 182 -19.02 -1.14 4.13
N VAL A 183 -19.88 -0.64 3.24
CA VAL A 183 -21.16 -1.30 2.89
C VAL A 183 -20.94 -2.65 2.20
N GLY A 184 -19.84 -2.77 1.46
CA GLY A 184 -19.40 -4.02 0.87
C GLY A 184 -18.94 -5.08 1.88
N GLY A 185 -18.73 -4.71 3.15
CA GLY A 185 -18.16 -5.61 4.15
C GLY A 185 -16.69 -5.96 3.87
N LYS A 186 -15.97 -5.10 3.16
CA LYS A 186 -14.60 -5.31 2.71
C LYS A 186 -13.60 -4.98 3.81
N LEU A 187 -13.41 -5.94 4.72
CA LEU A 187 -12.72 -5.73 5.98
C LEU A 187 -11.26 -5.29 5.80
N PHE A 188 -10.53 -5.91 4.87
CA PHE A 188 -9.12 -5.60 4.63
C PHE A 188 -8.94 -4.18 4.09
N GLU A 189 -9.67 -3.84 3.02
CA GLU A 189 -9.61 -2.52 2.41
C GLU A 189 -10.06 -1.42 3.37
N THR A 190 -11.12 -1.69 4.14
CA THR A 190 -11.61 -0.76 5.18
C THR A 190 -10.57 -0.55 6.28
N THR A 191 -9.86 -1.62 6.69
CA THR A 191 -8.79 -1.51 7.70
C THR A 191 -7.63 -0.67 7.19
N ALA A 192 -7.15 -0.91 5.97
CA ALA A 192 -6.08 -0.12 5.37
C ALA A 192 -6.46 1.36 5.29
N LEU A 193 -7.67 1.66 4.83
CA LEU A 193 -8.21 3.02 4.77
C LEU A 193 -8.32 3.67 6.17
N LEU A 194 -8.76 2.91 7.18
CA LEU A 194 -8.84 3.40 8.55
C LEU A 194 -7.49 3.65 9.19
N ILE A 195 -6.46 2.88 8.86
CA ILE A 195 -5.10 3.15 9.35
C ILE A 195 -4.59 4.46 8.75
N VAL A 196 -4.74 4.69 7.44
CA VAL A 196 -4.15 5.86 6.78
C VAL A 196 -4.98 7.14 6.92
N GLY A 197 -6.29 7.01 7.09
CA GLY A 197 -7.25 8.10 7.02
C GLY A 197 -8.11 8.23 8.28
N ARG A 198 -7.67 7.65 9.40
CA ARG A 198 -8.44 7.45 10.63
C ARG A 198 -9.25 8.67 11.05
N GLU A 199 -8.57 9.80 11.30
CA GLU A 199 -9.22 11.02 11.81
C GLU A 199 -10.29 11.55 10.85
N LYS A 200 -10.01 11.46 9.55
CA LYS A 200 -10.94 11.90 8.51
C LYS A 200 -12.16 10.98 8.46
N ILE A 201 -11.96 9.65 8.46
CA ILE A 201 -13.03 8.65 8.30
C ILE A 201 -13.91 8.55 9.56
N THR A 202 -13.33 8.66 10.76
CA THR A 202 -14.10 8.57 12.01
C THR A 202 -14.86 9.86 12.34
N SER A 203 -14.59 10.95 11.62
CA SER A 203 -15.32 12.20 11.76
C SER A 203 -16.82 12.03 11.41
N PRO A 204 -17.76 12.51 12.24
CA PRO A 204 -19.20 12.43 11.97
C PRO A 204 -19.65 13.12 10.68
N SER A 205 -18.84 14.05 10.15
CA SER A 205 -19.13 14.76 8.91
C SER A 205 -18.68 14.01 7.65
N PHE A 206 -17.87 12.95 7.80
CA PHE A 206 -17.31 12.22 6.66
C PHE A 206 -18.40 11.54 5.83
N PHE A 207 -19.43 10.99 6.50
CA PHE A 207 -20.54 10.29 5.85
C PHE A 207 -21.82 11.12 5.74
N LYS A 208 -21.73 12.45 5.86
CA LYS A 208 -22.90 13.35 5.87
C LYS A 208 -23.78 13.18 4.62
N ASP A 209 -23.18 12.94 3.46
CA ASP A 209 -23.87 12.91 2.16
C ASP A 209 -24.58 11.59 1.89
N PHE A 210 -24.36 10.56 2.72
CA PHE A 210 -24.99 9.23 2.59
C PHE A 210 -26.24 9.08 3.46
N THR A 211 -26.62 10.09 4.23
CA THR A 211 -27.69 9.98 5.23
C THR A 211 -28.59 11.21 5.25
N SER A 212 -29.88 10.99 5.50
CA SER A 212 -30.85 12.09 5.64
C SER A 212 -30.69 12.88 6.95
N SER A 213 -30.00 12.31 7.95
CA SER A 213 -29.77 12.93 9.27
C SER A 213 -28.63 13.95 9.28
N GLY A 214 -27.84 14.08 8.21
CA GLY A 214 -26.78 15.09 8.06
C GLY A 214 -25.50 14.85 8.87
N SER A 215 -25.47 13.81 9.71
CA SER A 215 -24.26 13.31 10.38
C SER A 215 -24.44 11.84 10.73
N MET A 216 -23.41 11.04 10.49
CA MET A 216 -23.38 9.63 10.86
C MET A 216 -21.94 9.22 11.15
N SER A 217 -21.73 8.60 12.31
CA SER A 217 -20.45 7.97 12.64
C SER A 217 -20.26 6.67 11.86
N LEU A 218 -19.01 6.25 11.68
CA LEU A 218 -18.69 4.97 11.05
C LEU A 218 -19.37 3.78 11.75
N HIS A 219 -19.44 3.77 13.08
CA HIS A 219 -20.14 2.74 13.84
C HIS A 219 -21.62 2.64 13.45
N GLN A 220 -22.30 3.79 13.33
CA GLN A 220 -23.71 3.83 12.94
C GLN A 220 -23.90 3.37 11.49
N LEU A 221 -22.99 3.73 10.59
CA LEU A 221 -23.01 3.28 9.20
C LEU A 221 -22.91 1.74 9.13
N VAL A 222 -21.95 1.15 9.85
CA VAL A 222 -21.80 -0.31 9.92
C VAL A 222 -23.05 -0.99 10.46
N LEU A 223 -23.62 -0.49 11.56
CA LEU A 223 -24.86 -1.05 12.13
C LEU A 223 -26.04 -0.97 11.17
N LEU A 224 -26.16 0.13 10.43
CA LEU A 224 -27.26 0.35 9.49
C LEU A 224 -27.13 -0.53 8.24
N GLU A 225 -25.96 -0.54 7.62
CA GLU A 225 -25.74 -1.13 6.29
C GLU A 225 -25.43 -2.62 6.35
N LEU A 226 -24.84 -3.09 7.46
CA LEU A 226 -24.46 -4.49 7.64
C LEU A 226 -25.31 -5.23 8.68
N GLY A 227 -26.38 -4.61 9.21
CA GLY A 227 -27.23 -5.21 10.25
C GLY A 227 -27.87 -6.55 9.87
N ASN A 228 -28.01 -6.84 8.58
CA ASN A 228 -28.49 -8.13 8.07
C ASN A 228 -27.38 -9.19 7.85
N LYS A 229 -26.11 -8.81 8.00
CA LYS A 229 -24.91 -9.66 7.87
C LYS A 229 -24.14 -9.67 9.21
N LEU A 230 -24.74 -10.29 10.22
CA LEU A 230 -24.29 -10.24 11.63
C LEU A 230 -22.78 -10.49 11.80
N GLU A 231 -22.23 -11.51 11.15
CA GLU A 231 -20.80 -11.85 11.24
C GLU A 231 -19.91 -10.72 10.67
N THR A 232 -20.18 -10.28 9.44
CA THR A 232 -19.44 -9.17 8.80
C THR A 232 -19.56 -7.87 9.59
N MET A 233 -20.74 -7.57 10.13
CA MET A 233 -20.96 -6.41 10.98
C MET A 233 -20.11 -6.49 12.24
N ASN A 234 -20.14 -7.62 12.95
CA ASN A 234 -19.34 -7.80 14.17
C ASN A 234 -17.85 -7.66 13.90
N SER A 235 -17.32 -8.27 12.84
CA SER A 235 -15.91 -8.12 12.45
C SER A 235 -15.54 -6.67 12.11
N MET A 236 -16.43 -5.93 11.43
CA MET A 236 -16.21 -4.50 11.15
C MET A 236 -16.19 -3.68 12.45
N LEU A 237 -17.09 -3.96 13.39
CA LEU A 237 -17.14 -3.27 14.68
C LEU A 237 -15.89 -3.56 15.53
N ASP A 238 -15.47 -4.82 15.60
CA ASP A 238 -14.22 -5.23 16.27
C ASP A 238 -13.02 -4.52 15.65
N MET A 239 -12.97 -4.41 14.33
CA MET A 239 -11.89 -3.72 13.62
C MET A 239 -11.86 -2.24 13.92
N ILE A 240 -13.02 -1.58 13.93
CA ILE A 240 -13.11 -0.16 14.30
C ILE A 240 -12.62 0.04 15.74
N GLU A 241 -13.05 -0.82 16.67
CA GLU A 241 -12.64 -0.77 18.07
C GLU A 241 -11.12 -0.90 18.21
N VAL A 242 -10.52 -1.90 17.55
CA VAL A 242 -9.06 -2.11 17.60
C VAL A 242 -8.34 -0.88 17.07
N VAL A 243 -8.65 -0.41 15.85
CA VAL A 243 -7.96 0.73 15.22
C VAL A 243 -8.14 2.02 16.03
N GLN A 244 -9.32 2.27 16.59
CA GLN A 244 -9.55 3.45 17.43
C GLN A 244 -8.78 3.37 18.76
N SER A 245 -8.65 2.18 19.34
CA SER A 245 -7.98 1.96 20.63
C SER A 245 -6.46 2.05 20.56
N VAL A 246 -5.85 1.62 19.44
CA VAL A 246 -4.39 1.64 19.26
C VAL A 246 -3.88 2.76 18.36
N GLY A 247 -4.74 3.33 17.51
CA GLY A 247 -4.31 4.29 16.50
C GLY A 247 -3.58 5.52 17.06
N PRO A 248 -3.95 6.12 18.22
CA PRO A 248 -3.28 7.34 18.68
C PRO A 248 -1.81 7.07 19.02
N GLU A 249 -1.55 5.95 19.68
CA GLU A 249 -0.20 5.50 20.01
C GLU A 249 0.60 5.11 18.77
N ILE A 250 -0.06 4.53 17.75
CA ILE A 250 0.60 4.26 16.47
C ILE A 250 1.02 5.55 15.77
N ASP A 251 0.14 6.54 15.71
CA ASP A 251 0.46 7.85 15.11
C ASP A 251 1.61 8.52 15.86
N GLN A 252 1.61 8.40 17.20
CA GLN A 252 2.69 8.89 18.05
C GLN A 252 4.03 8.19 17.72
N TYR A 253 4.05 6.86 17.56
CA TYR A 253 5.27 6.14 17.18
C TYR A 253 5.85 6.64 15.85
N ARG A 254 4.99 6.96 14.87
CA ARG A 254 5.41 7.48 13.57
C ARG A 254 5.94 8.91 13.64
N GLN A 255 5.43 9.72 14.57
CA GLN A 255 5.87 11.10 14.77
C GLN A 255 7.19 11.18 15.55
N ASP A 256 7.32 10.38 16.61
CA ASP A 256 8.48 10.43 17.51
C ASP A 256 9.73 9.81 16.91
N ILE A 257 9.56 8.81 16.03
CA ILE A 257 10.69 8.08 15.45
C ILE A 257 10.47 7.95 13.93
N PRO A 258 10.77 9.01 13.15
CA PRO A 258 10.57 9.01 11.70
C PRO A 258 11.43 7.96 10.97
N GLU A 259 12.53 7.54 11.57
CA GLU A 259 13.49 6.57 11.00
C GLU A 259 13.19 5.12 11.41
N LEU A 260 12.06 4.88 12.08
CA LEU A 260 11.74 3.55 12.58
C LEU A 260 11.51 2.60 11.41
N SER A 261 12.25 1.49 11.37
CA SER A 261 12.05 0.47 10.35
C SER A 261 10.64 -0.11 10.46
N LYS A 262 10.09 -0.60 9.34
CA LYS A 262 8.75 -1.20 9.31
C LYS A 262 8.64 -2.41 10.24
N GLU A 263 9.73 -3.15 10.43
CA GLU A 263 9.82 -4.27 11.35
C GLU A 263 9.72 -3.79 12.81
N GLU A 264 10.46 -2.75 13.19
CA GLU A 264 10.36 -2.16 14.52
C GLU A 264 8.95 -1.60 14.77
N LEU A 265 8.32 -1.00 13.76
CA LEU A 265 6.99 -0.40 13.89
C LEU A 265 5.96 -1.50 14.12
N ALA A 266 6.00 -2.53 13.28
CA ALA A 266 5.17 -3.71 13.45
C ALA A 266 5.41 -4.38 14.83
N THR A 267 6.65 -4.45 15.32
CA THR A 267 6.94 -4.99 16.66
C THR A 267 6.33 -4.12 17.77
N LYS A 268 6.45 -2.79 17.69
CA LYS A 268 5.81 -1.87 18.65
C LYS A 268 4.29 -2.00 18.64
N VAL A 269 3.68 -2.11 17.45
CA VAL A 269 2.24 -2.35 17.28
C VAL A 269 1.83 -3.70 17.87
N ALA A 270 2.62 -4.75 17.67
CA ALA A 270 2.34 -6.07 18.23
C ALA A 270 2.36 -6.06 19.77
N CYS A 271 3.37 -5.42 20.37
CA CYS A 271 3.43 -5.23 21.82
C CYS A 271 2.24 -4.41 22.34
N LEU A 272 1.80 -3.39 21.59
CA LEU A 272 0.63 -2.59 21.94
C LEU A 272 -0.65 -3.42 21.94
N PHE A 273 -0.83 -4.33 20.99
CA PHE A 273 -1.98 -5.24 20.99
C PHE A 273 -2.02 -6.15 22.21
N ILE A 274 -0.86 -6.67 22.66
CA ILE A 274 -0.76 -7.44 23.90
C ILE A 274 -1.12 -6.56 25.10
N LYS A 275 -0.50 -5.37 25.21
CA LYS A 275 -0.73 -4.43 26.32
C LYS A 275 -2.20 -4.03 26.45
N LYS A 276 -2.92 -3.93 25.32
CA LYS A 276 -4.36 -3.60 25.29
C LYS A 276 -5.27 -4.81 25.44
N GLY A 277 -4.72 -6.03 25.55
CA GLY A 277 -5.48 -7.27 25.73
C GLY A 277 -6.22 -7.73 24.48
N PHE A 278 -5.83 -7.29 23.29
CA PHE A 278 -6.46 -7.72 22.04
C PHE A 278 -5.95 -9.08 21.56
N VAL A 279 -4.71 -9.43 21.91
CA VAL A 279 -4.05 -10.70 21.57
C VAL A 279 -3.14 -11.13 22.71
N GLU A 280 -2.88 -12.43 22.81
CA GLU A 280 -1.87 -13.00 23.70
C GLU A 280 -0.52 -13.18 22.96
N CYS A 281 0.55 -13.45 23.71
CA CYS A 281 1.87 -13.76 23.14
C CYS A 281 1.81 -14.97 22.20
N GLU A 282 1.08 -16.01 22.61
CA GLU A 282 0.79 -17.21 21.84
C GLU A 282 0.08 -16.90 20.53
N ASP A 283 -0.72 -15.83 20.50
CA ASP A 283 -1.46 -15.49 19.31
C ASP A 283 -0.55 -15.05 18.17
N LEU A 284 0.54 -14.38 18.52
CA LEU A 284 1.56 -13.91 17.59
C LEU A 284 2.44 -15.04 17.05
N LYS A 285 2.56 -16.18 17.74
CA LYS A 285 3.20 -17.38 17.17
C LYS A 285 2.45 -17.89 15.93
N MET A 286 1.13 -17.69 15.87
CA MET A 286 0.37 -18.01 14.65
C MET A 286 0.62 -17.03 13.51
N PHE A 287 1.17 -15.84 13.78
CA PHE A 287 1.60 -14.92 12.73
C PHE A 287 2.73 -15.53 11.91
N GLU A 288 3.70 -16.18 12.55
CA GLU A 288 4.75 -16.94 11.86
C GLU A 288 4.16 -18.01 10.94
N VAL A 289 3.24 -18.83 11.46
CA VAL A 289 2.55 -19.87 10.67
C VAL A 289 1.79 -19.27 9.50
N MET A 290 1.16 -18.12 9.71
CA MET A 290 0.43 -17.38 8.67
C MET A 290 1.37 -16.89 7.57
N LEU A 291 2.53 -16.32 7.93
CA LEU A 291 3.55 -15.91 6.97
C LEU A 291 4.11 -17.09 6.18
N LEU A 292 4.42 -18.21 6.85
CA LEU A 292 4.89 -19.43 6.17
C LEU A 292 3.86 -19.92 5.15
N ARG A 293 2.57 -19.90 5.50
CA ARG A 293 1.48 -20.27 4.57
C ARG A 293 1.35 -19.29 3.41
N LEU A 294 1.43 -18.00 3.68
CA LEU A 294 1.34 -16.93 2.67
C LEU A 294 2.41 -17.12 1.59
N TYR A 295 3.65 -17.36 2.01
CA TYR A 295 4.79 -17.53 1.11
C TYR A 295 4.97 -18.96 0.58
N LYS A 296 4.12 -19.91 1.02
CA LYS A 296 4.31 -21.36 0.80
C LYS A 296 5.73 -21.82 1.20
N SER A 297 6.25 -21.19 2.23
CA SER A 297 7.57 -21.42 2.79
C SER A 297 7.54 -22.60 3.75
N VAL A 298 8.62 -23.39 3.75
CA VAL A 298 8.76 -24.56 4.63
C VAL A 298 9.41 -24.17 5.96
N SER A 299 10.13 -23.05 6.00
CA SER A 299 10.80 -22.53 7.19
C SER A 299 10.96 -21.01 7.18
N VAL A 300 11.21 -20.42 8.35
CA VAL A 300 11.35 -18.96 8.52
C VAL A 300 12.51 -18.42 7.67
N GLU A 301 13.60 -19.16 7.52
CA GLU A 301 14.78 -18.76 6.75
C GLU A 301 14.48 -18.57 5.24
N THR A 302 13.34 -19.07 4.77
CA THR A 302 12.88 -18.92 3.38
C THR A 302 11.89 -17.77 3.18
N LEU A 303 11.50 -17.06 4.24
CA LEU A 303 10.66 -15.87 4.16
C LEU A 303 11.45 -14.68 3.60
N PRO A 304 10.80 -13.61 3.10
CA PRO A 304 11.50 -12.37 2.80
C PRO A 304 12.25 -11.82 4.02
N THR A 305 13.39 -11.18 3.81
CA THR A 305 14.30 -10.72 4.89
C THR A 305 13.58 -9.88 5.95
N HIS A 306 12.69 -8.96 5.56
CA HIS A 306 11.93 -8.13 6.49
C HIS A 306 11.01 -8.93 7.42
N HIS A 307 10.38 -10.00 6.92
CA HIS A 307 9.57 -10.89 7.75
C HIS A 307 10.42 -11.67 8.77
N GLN A 308 11.61 -12.15 8.35
CA GLN A 308 12.55 -12.81 9.25
C GLN A 308 13.03 -11.86 10.36
N CYS A 309 13.41 -10.63 9.97
CA CYS A 309 13.80 -9.58 10.90
C CYS A 309 12.69 -9.31 11.91
N PHE A 310 11.47 -9.06 11.46
CA PHE A 310 10.31 -8.87 12.34
C PHE A 310 10.11 -10.02 13.32
N LEU A 311 10.11 -11.28 12.86
CA LEU A 311 9.91 -12.44 13.73
C LEU A 311 11.02 -12.56 14.79
N LYS A 312 12.27 -12.26 14.42
CA LYS A 312 13.40 -12.24 15.36
C LYS A 312 13.27 -11.13 16.40
N LEU A 313 12.95 -9.90 15.96
CA LEU A 313 12.71 -8.73 16.82
C LEU A 313 11.55 -8.97 17.79
N LEU A 314 10.47 -9.57 17.31
CA LEU A 314 9.33 -9.93 18.12
C LEU A 314 9.69 -11.00 19.15
N GLY A 315 10.40 -12.05 18.73
CA GLY A 315 10.88 -13.12 19.60
C GLY A 315 11.73 -12.60 20.76
N SER A 316 12.71 -11.74 20.50
CA SER A 316 13.56 -11.18 21.56
C SER A 316 12.78 -10.32 22.55
N LYS A 317 11.84 -9.51 22.07
CA LYS A 317 10.97 -8.69 22.93
C LYS A 317 10.05 -9.52 23.82
N LEU A 318 9.51 -10.63 23.31
CA LEU A 318 8.59 -11.49 24.05
C LEU A 318 9.30 -12.39 25.08
N HIS A 319 10.55 -12.79 24.83
CA HIS A 319 11.30 -13.67 25.74
C HIS A 319 12.18 -12.90 26.74
N GLY A 320 12.17 -11.57 26.72
CA GLY A 320 12.96 -10.74 27.64
C GLY A 320 14.47 -10.88 27.44
N GLU A 321 14.93 -11.35 26.27
CA GLU A 321 16.34 -11.44 25.94
C GLU A 321 16.87 -10.03 25.63
N ASN A 322 17.38 -9.39 26.69
CA ASN A 322 18.04 -8.10 26.67
C ASN A 322 19.33 -8.15 25.83
N GLU A 323 19.33 -7.48 24.68
CA GLU A 323 20.52 -6.80 24.18
C GLU A 323 20.25 -5.29 24.13
N GLY A 324 20.51 -4.63 25.26
CA GLY A 324 21.12 -3.29 25.32
C GLY A 324 20.65 -2.18 24.38
N SER A 325 19.34 -1.95 24.21
CA SER A 325 18.84 -0.66 23.71
C SER A 325 17.97 0.03 24.76
N GLU A 326 18.51 1.10 25.33
CA GLU A 326 17.78 2.08 26.11
C GLU A 326 16.77 2.80 25.21
N LEU A 327 15.58 2.21 25.07
CA LEU A 327 14.36 2.91 24.71
C LEU A 327 13.21 2.17 25.41
N GLU A 328 12.91 2.69 26.61
CA GLU A 328 11.73 2.44 27.44
C GLU A 328 11.60 1.06 28.09
N SER A 329 12.44 0.84 29.10
CA SER A 329 12.35 -0.26 30.08
C SER A 329 11.26 -0.04 31.16
N LYS A 330 10.26 0.82 30.94
CA LYS A 330 9.18 1.06 31.91
C LYS A 330 7.81 0.50 31.53
N ASP A 331 7.56 0.19 30.25
CA ASP A 331 6.19 -0.10 29.79
C ASP A 331 5.83 -1.58 29.60
N VAL A 332 6.79 -2.51 29.75
CA VAL A 332 6.55 -3.96 29.61
C VAL A 332 6.48 -4.68 30.96
N ALA A 333 7.04 -4.11 32.02
CA ALA A 333 7.05 -4.74 33.35
C ALA A 333 5.65 -4.78 34.01
N ASP A 334 4.72 -3.91 33.60
CA ASP A 334 3.38 -3.84 34.18
C ASP A 334 2.34 -4.74 33.47
N ALA A 335 2.74 -5.51 32.45
CA ALA A 335 1.84 -6.39 31.69
C ALA A 335 1.96 -7.88 32.06
N VAL A 336 2.77 -8.25 33.05
CA VAL A 336 3.02 -9.66 33.44
C VAL A 336 2.79 -9.91 34.94
N VAL A 337 1.77 -9.29 35.54
CA VAL A 337 1.29 -9.67 36.89
C VAL A 337 -0.20 -9.97 36.90
#